data_AF-A0A833DRP0-F1
#
_entry.id   AF-A0A833DRP0-F1
#
_cell.length_a   1.000
_cell.length_b   1.000
_cell.length_c   1.000
_cell.angle_alpha   90.00
_cell.angle_beta   90.00
_cell.angle_gamma   90.00
#
_symmetry.space_group_name_H-M   'P 1'
#
loop_
_entity.id
_entity.type
_entity.pdbx_description
1 polymer ?
#
loop_
_entity_poly.entity_id
_entity_poly.type
_entity_poly.pdbx_seq_one_letter_code
_entity_poly.pdbx_strand_id
1 'polypeptide(L)'
;MRHNFKGQISIDAVLAIIFMLLITYIISYNNIIFNTLNNTRESEIVSRGQSIMDVFENYALIAYSKGITLSATFEPIGNINYTIRFANKEIIVNDSTNISFKPEHNQNGIYINITGDSDSLRYTNSPLKPNIVNISFGKFYITKNISVIIG
;
A
#
# COMPACT_ATOMS: atom_id res chain seq x y z
N MET A 1 66.17 21.96 25.62
CA MET A 1 65.78 22.28 24.23
C MET A 1 64.42 21.63 23.98
N ARG A 2 63.34 22.42 23.86
CA ARG A 2 61.96 21.92 23.72
C ARG A 2 61.70 21.60 22.24
N HIS A 3 61.56 20.33 21.89
CA HIS A 3 61.12 19.92 20.55
C HIS A 3 59.59 19.89 20.51
N ASN A 4 58.99 20.79 19.72
CA ASN A 4 57.57 20.79 19.42
C ASN A 4 57.26 19.60 18.50
N PHE A 5 56.62 18.55 19.01
CA PHE A 5 55.99 17.52 18.17
C PHE A 5 54.80 18.15 17.46
N LYS A 6 55.04 18.70 16.26
CA LYS A 6 53.95 19.04 15.34
C LYS A 6 53.40 17.72 14.82
N GLY A 7 52.10 17.47 15.03
CA GLY A 7 51.42 16.24 14.64
C GLY A 7 51.59 15.96 13.15
N GLN A 8 52.48 15.02 12.82
CA GLN A 8 52.70 14.57 11.46
C GLN A 8 51.71 13.43 11.20
N ILE A 9 50.72 13.70 10.34
CA ILE A 9 49.80 12.67 9.87
C ILE A 9 50.62 11.72 8.99
N SER A 10 50.59 10.42 9.31
CA SER A 10 51.27 9.41 8.49
C SER A 10 50.62 9.32 7.11
N ILE A 11 51.41 9.03 6.08
CA ILE A 11 50.88 8.86 4.71
C ILE A 11 49.83 7.74 4.65
N ASP A 12 49.98 6.71 5.49
CA ASP A 12 49.00 5.64 5.65
C ASP A 12 47.66 6.13 6.18
N ALA A 13 47.66 7.09 7.11
CA ALA A 13 46.45 7.69 7.62
C ALA A 13 45.74 8.53 6.53
N VAL A 14 46.50 9.26 5.72
CA VAL A 14 45.93 10.00 4.58
C VAL A 14 45.32 9.05 3.55
N LEU A 15 46.03 7.96 3.23
CA LEU A 15 45.55 6.96 2.27
C LEU A 15 44.28 6.26 2.77
N ALA A 16 44.23 5.91 4.06
CA ALA A 16 43.06 5.31 4.69
C ALA A 16 41.84 6.25 4.66
N ILE A 17 42.03 7.55 4.89
CA ILE A 17 40.95 8.54 4.81
C ILE A 17 40.43 8.66 3.38
N ILE A 18 41.32 8.75 2.39
CA ILE A 18 40.92 8.82 0.97
C ILE A 18 40.16 7.55 0.57
N PHE A 19 40.62 6.39 1.02
CA PHE A 19 39.97 5.11 0.76
C PHE A 19 38.58 5.03 1.42
N MET A 20 38.42 5.47 2.67
CA MET A 20 37.12 5.56 3.33
C MET A 20 36.16 6.51 2.61
N LEU A 21 36.65 7.66 2.12
CA LEU A 21 35.85 8.60 1.35
C LEU A 21 35.41 7.98 0.01
N LEU A 22 36.29 7.23 -0.66
CA LEU A 22 35.97 6.53 -1.90
C LEU A 22 34.90 5.44 -1.67
N ILE A 23 35.02 4.64 -0.61
CA ILE A 23 34.00 3.65 -0.24
C ILE A 23 32.67 4.33 0.08
N THR A 24 32.70 5.38 0.88
CA THR A 24 31.48 6.14 1.24
C THR A 24 30.82 6.73 -0.01
N TYR A 25 31.63 7.26 -0.93
CA TYR A 25 31.15 7.75 -2.21
C TYR A 25 30.55 6.62 -3.06
N ILE A 26 31.22 5.47 -3.20
CA ILE A 26 30.68 4.34 -3.96
C ILE A 26 29.35 3.84 -3.37
N ILE A 27 29.25 3.73 -2.05
CA ILE A 27 28.03 3.27 -1.35
C ILE A 27 26.89 4.30 -1.49
N SER A 28 27.19 5.59 -1.36
CA SER A 28 26.20 6.67 -1.39
C SER A 28 25.80 7.07 -2.82
N TYR A 29 26.78 7.21 -3.71
CA TYR A 29 26.63 7.69 -5.09
C TYR A 29 26.05 6.64 -6.03
N ASN A 30 26.41 5.35 -5.89
CA ASN A 30 25.84 4.30 -6.73
C ASN A 30 24.39 3.94 -6.34
N ASN A 31 23.72 4.80 -5.55
CA ASN A 31 22.35 4.63 -5.12
C ASN A 31 22.05 3.25 -4.50
N ILE A 32 23.06 2.53 -4.01
CA ILE A 32 22.84 1.17 -3.46
C ILE A 32 21.95 1.29 -2.23
N ILE A 33 22.25 2.22 -1.33
CA ILE A 33 21.40 2.51 -0.17
C ILE A 33 20.03 3.03 -0.61
N PHE A 34 19.97 4.01 -1.50
CA PHE A 34 18.70 4.62 -1.94
C PHE A 34 17.78 3.65 -2.69
N ASN A 35 18.32 2.84 -3.60
CA ASN A 35 17.57 1.82 -4.33
C ASN A 35 17.09 0.71 -3.39
N THR A 36 17.92 0.28 -2.44
CA THR A 36 17.51 -0.72 -1.45
C THR A 36 16.41 -0.19 -0.53
N LEU A 37 16.50 1.07 -0.10
CA LEU A 37 15.47 1.74 0.70
C LEU A 37 14.16 1.95 -0.08
N ASN A 38 14.23 2.27 -1.37
CA ASN A 38 13.04 2.40 -2.20
C ASN A 38 12.37 1.04 -2.44
N ASN A 39 13.14 0.00 -2.78
CA ASN A 39 12.62 -1.35 -3.00
C ASN A 39 11.97 -1.95 -1.75
N THR A 40 12.56 -1.70 -0.57
CA THR A 40 11.98 -2.15 0.72
C THR A 40 10.67 -1.42 1.02
N ARG A 41 10.60 -0.11 0.76
CA ARG A 41 9.36 0.67 0.88
C ARG A 41 8.26 0.18 -0.07
N GLU A 42 8.59 -0.05 -1.34
CA GLU A 42 7.62 -0.57 -2.31
C GLU A 42 7.11 -1.96 -1.91
N SER A 43 8.00 -2.84 -1.46
CA SER A 43 7.63 -4.17 -0.95
C SER A 43 6.71 -4.07 0.27
N GLU A 44 6.96 -3.12 1.18
CA GLU A 44 6.09 -2.89 2.34
C GLU A 44 4.68 -2.43 1.91
N ILE A 45 4.57 -1.48 0.98
CA ILE A 45 3.27 -1.00 0.51
C ILE A 45 2.50 -2.12 -0.20
N VAL A 46 3.18 -2.95 -1.00
CA VAL A 46 2.56 -4.13 -1.63
C VAL A 46 2.04 -5.11 -0.58
N SER A 47 2.83 -5.41 0.45
CA SER A 47 2.42 -6.31 1.55
C SER A 47 1.21 -5.76 2.32
N ARG A 48 1.22 -4.47 2.63
CA ARG A 48 0.07 -3.79 3.26
C ARG A 48 -1.15 -3.78 2.35
N GLY A 49 -0.97 -3.56 1.05
CA GLY A 49 -2.05 -3.61 0.07
C GLY A 49 -2.69 -4.99 -0.06
N GLN A 50 -1.90 -6.07 0.01
CA GLN A 50 -2.43 -7.45 0.09
C GLN A 50 -3.23 -7.66 1.37
N SER A 51 -2.73 -7.16 2.50
CA SER A 51 -3.44 -7.24 3.78
C SER A 51 -4.79 -6.51 3.74
N ILE A 52 -4.85 -5.32 3.12
CA ILE A 52 -6.10 -4.58 2.91
C ILE A 52 -7.06 -5.38 2.03
N MET A 53 -6.58 -6.00 0.95
CA MET A 53 -7.39 -6.85 0.07
C MET A 53 -7.97 -8.05 0.82
N ASP A 54 -7.17 -8.71 1.65
CA ASP A 54 -7.62 -9.86 2.44
C ASP A 54 -8.65 -9.46 3.49
N VAL A 55 -8.47 -8.31 4.15
CA VAL A 55 -9.47 -7.76 5.07
C VAL A 55 -10.76 -7.45 4.32
N PHE A 56 -10.69 -6.77 3.17
CA PHE A 56 -11.86 -6.45 2.35
C PHE A 56 -12.63 -7.72 1.94
N GLU A 57 -11.93 -8.73 1.43
CA GLU A 57 -12.55 -10.00 1.06
C GLU A 57 -13.18 -10.69 2.27
N ASN A 58 -12.47 -10.75 3.41
CA ASN A 58 -13.00 -11.40 4.61
C ASN A 58 -14.28 -10.72 5.12
N TYR A 59 -14.35 -9.40 5.12
CA TYR A 59 -15.57 -8.69 5.52
C TYR A 59 -16.73 -8.98 4.55
N ALA A 60 -16.48 -8.98 3.24
CA ALA A 60 -17.48 -9.36 2.24
C ALA A 60 -17.95 -10.81 2.42
N LEU A 61 -17.02 -11.74 2.67
CA LEU A 61 -17.31 -13.16 2.91
C LEU A 61 -18.13 -13.38 4.18
N ILE A 62 -17.79 -12.72 5.28
CA ILE A 62 -18.52 -12.86 6.54
C ILE A 62 -19.92 -12.25 6.41
N ALA A 63 -20.04 -11.06 5.80
CA ALA A 63 -21.33 -10.43 5.54
C ALA A 63 -22.24 -11.34 4.70
N TYR A 64 -21.65 -11.99 3.68
CA TYR A 64 -22.35 -12.95 2.82
C TYR A 64 -22.76 -14.21 3.59
N SER A 65 -21.80 -14.86 4.25
CA SER A 65 -22.00 -16.14 4.91
C SER A 65 -22.97 -16.06 6.08
N LYS A 66 -22.95 -14.95 6.84
CA LYS A 66 -23.80 -14.75 8.01
C LYS A 66 -25.08 -13.99 7.69
N GLY A 67 -25.21 -13.40 6.50
CA GLY A 67 -26.36 -12.56 6.14
C GLY A 67 -26.49 -11.31 7.03
N ILE A 68 -25.37 -10.74 7.48
CA ILE A 68 -25.35 -9.57 8.37
C ILE A 68 -24.66 -8.39 7.70
N THR A 69 -25.06 -7.17 8.06
CA THR A 69 -24.32 -5.96 7.70
C THR A 69 -23.08 -5.84 8.59
N LEU A 70 -21.92 -5.61 7.98
CA LEU A 70 -20.68 -5.30 8.68
C LEU A 70 -20.16 -3.93 8.26
N SER A 71 -19.46 -3.26 9.17
CA SER A 71 -18.75 -2.04 8.86
C SER A 71 -17.26 -2.22 9.18
N ALA A 72 -16.42 -1.66 8.32
CA ALA A 72 -14.98 -1.62 8.50
C ALA A 72 -14.46 -0.23 8.17
N THR A 73 -13.48 0.23 8.93
CA THR A 73 -12.79 1.49 8.68
C THR A 73 -11.49 1.20 7.94
N PHE A 74 -11.29 1.90 6.84
CA PHE A 74 -10.10 1.83 6.02
C PHE A 74 -9.35 3.16 6.10
N GLU A 75 -8.04 3.11 6.27
CA GLU A 75 -7.20 4.30 6.46
C GLU A 75 -6.02 4.28 5.48
N PRO A 76 -5.52 5.46 5.06
CA PRO A 76 -4.31 5.56 4.24
C PRO A 76 -3.11 4.87 4.87
N ILE A 77 -2.19 4.39 4.03
CA ILE A 77 -0.92 3.82 4.48
C ILE A 77 0.08 4.96 4.67
N GLY A 78 0.13 5.54 5.87
CA GLY A 78 0.93 6.75 6.12
C GLY A 78 0.44 7.90 5.23
N ASN A 79 1.26 8.34 4.28
CA ASN A 79 0.90 9.39 3.33
C ASN A 79 0.37 8.85 1.98
N ILE A 80 0.08 7.55 1.90
CA ILE A 80 -0.30 6.88 0.66
C ILE A 80 -1.80 6.61 0.67
N ASN A 81 -2.51 7.37 -0.15
CA ASN A 81 -3.92 7.17 -0.44
C ASN A 81 -4.09 6.03 -1.44
N TYR A 82 -5.25 5.39 -1.42
CA TYR A 82 -5.58 4.34 -2.37
C TYR A 82 -7.05 4.35 -2.75
N THR A 83 -7.37 3.64 -3.83
CA THR A 83 -8.73 3.51 -4.33
C THR A 83 -9.10 2.05 -4.45
N ILE A 84 -10.19 1.64 -3.80
CA ILE A 84 -10.77 0.31 -3.93
C ILE A 84 -11.85 0.36 -5.02
N ARG A 85 -11.65 -0.34 -6.12
CA ARG A 85 -12.59 -0.45 -7.25
C ARG A 85 -13.24 -1.82 -7.27
N PHE A 86 -14.54 -1.84 -7.51
CA PHE A 86 -15.34 -3.07 -7.62
C PHE A 86 -16.64 -2.76 -8.36
N ALA A 87 -17.16 -3.72 -9.13
CA ALA A 87 -18.36 -3.51 -9.95
C ALA A 87 -18.29 -2.15 -10.69
N ASN A 88 -19.32 -1.30 -10.59
CA ASN A 88 -19.34 0.07 -11.12
C ASN A 88 -19.00 1.15 -10.08
N LYS A 89 -18.35 0.78 -8.97
CA LYS A 89 -18.04 1.67 -7.84
C LYS A 89 -16.54 1.76 -7.59
N GLU A 90 -16.14 2.87 -6.99
CA GLU A 90 -14.82 3.06 -6.42
C GLU A 90 -14.92 3.80 -5.09
N ILE A 91 -14.11 3.40 -4.11
CA ILE A 91 -14.00 4.05 -2.80
C ILE A 91 -12.60 4.62 -2.69
N ILE A 92 -12.52 5.94 -2.53
CA ILE A 92 -11.25 6.65 -2.34
C ILE A 92 -10.97 6.72 -0.84
N VAL A 93 -9.81 6.21 -0.45
CA VAL A 93 -9.33 6.24 0.93
C VAL A 93 -8.18 7.23 1.02
N ASN A 94 -8.53 8.47 1.35
CA ASN A 94 -7.62 9.60 1.59
C ASN A 94 -7.53 10.00 3.07
N ASP A 95 -8.48 9.52 3.87
CA ASP A 95 -8.59 9.63 5.31
C ASP A 95 -9.33 8.39 5.85
N SER A 96 -9.67 8.38 7.14
CA SER A 96 -10.44 7.30 7.75
C SER A 96 -11.82 7.18 7.11
N THR A 97 -11.98 6.20 6.22
CA THR A 97 -13.19 5.96 5.44
C THR A 97 -13.95 4.75 6.00
N ASN A 98 -15.20 4.94 6.39
CA ASN A 98 -16.06 3.84 6.79
C ASN A 98 -16.73 3.19 5.57
N ILE A 99 -16.64 1.86 5.52
CA ILE A 99 -17.22 1.04 4.47
C ILE A 99 -18.18 0.05 5.11
N SER A 100 -19.39 -0.03 4.58
CA SER A 100 -20.42 -0.98 4.99
C SER A 100 -20.60 -2.05 3.93
N PHE A 101 -20.59 -3.31 4.36
CA PHE A 101 -20.81 -4.51 3.58
C PHE A 101 -22.18 -5.05 3.95
N LYS A 102 -23.15 -4.91 3.05
CA LYS A 102 -24.53 -5.31 3.29
C LYS A 102 -24.95 -6.39 2.30
N PRO A 103 -25.37 -7.58 2.75
CA PRO A 103 -25.95 -8.57 1.86
C PRO A 103 -27.30 -8.07 1.34
N GLU A 104 -27.50 -8.17 0.03
CA GLU A 104 -28.74 -7.85 -0.67
C GLU A 104 -29.09 -8.95 -1.67
N HIS A 105 -30.35 -8.97 -2.09
CA HIS A 105 -30.88 -9.99 -2.99
C HIS A 105 -31.34 -9.36 -4.30
N ASN A 106 -30.94 -9.96 -5.41
CA ASN A 106 -31.50 -9.67 -6.73
C ASN A 106 -31.98 -10.98 -7.40
N GLN A 107 -32.41 -10.89 -8.65
CA GLN A 107 -32.89 -12.03 -9.43
C GLN A 107 -31.83 -13.12 -9.66
N ASN A 108 -30.54 -12.79 -9.53
CA ASN A 108 -29.40 -13.68 -9.72
C ASN A 108 -28.86 -14.26 -8.39
N GLY A 109 -29.49 -13.93 -7.25
CA GLY A 109 -29.11 -14.43 -5.93
C GLY A 109 -28.66 -13.34 -4.96
N ILE A 110 -27.86 -13.73 -3.97
CA ILE A 110 -27.29 -12.84 -2.95
C ILE A 110 -26.03 -12.18 -3.51
N TYR A 111 -25.92 -10.87 -3.33
CA TYR A 111 -24.69 -10.12 -3.56
C TYR A 111 -24.41 -9.21 -2.35
N ILE A 112 -23.16 -8.76 -2.21
CA ILE A 112 -22.78 -7.79 -1.19
C ILE A 112 -22.80 -6.39 -1.80
N ASN A 113 -23.78 -5.59 -1.38
CA ASN A 113 -23.81 -4.16 -1.65
C ASN A 113 -22.79 -3.48 -0.74
N ILE A 114 -21.83 -2.80 -1.35
CA ILE A 114 -20.81 -2.05 -0.62
C ILE A 114 -21.11 -0.56 -0.75
N THR A 115 -21.17 0.11 0.40
CA THR A 115 -21.37 1.55 0.50
C THR A 115 -20.26 2.16 1.34
N GLY A 116 -19.79 3.35 0.98
CA GLY A 116 -18.85 4.13 1.80
C GLY A 116 -19.48 5.43 2.25
N ASP A 117 -18.73 6.20 3.03
CA ASP A 117 -19.06 7.60 3.31
C ASP A 117 -19.29 8.35 1.99
N SER A 118 -20.28 9.25 1.96
CA SER A 118 -20.80 9.86 0.72
C SER A 118 -19.74 10.56 -0.13
N ASP A 119 -18.68 11.05 0.51
CA ASP A 119 -17.60 11.79 -0.15
C ASP A 119 -16.51 10.86 -0.72
N SER A 120 -16.45 9.61 -0.23
CA SER A 120 -15.47 8.60 -0.61
C SER A 120 -15.92 7.71 -1.78
N LEU A 121 -17.23 7.47 -1.89
CA LEU A 121 -17.81 6.58 -2.90
C LEU A 121 -18.09 7.32 -4.21
N ARG A 122 -17.56 6.79 -5.31
CA ARG A 122 -17.83 7.27 -6.67
C ARG A 122 -18.30 6.13 -7.56
N TYR A 123 -19.00 6.50 -8.63
CA TYR A 123 -19.42 5.56 -9.67
C TYR A 123 -18.54 5.73 -10.90
N THR A 124 -18.15 4.61 -11.50
CA THR A 124 -17.29 4.55 -12.67
C THR A 124 -18.04 4.01 -13.89
N ASN A 125 -17.78 4.59 -15.06
CA ASN A 125 -18.32 4.15 -16.35
C ASN A 125 -17.61 2.91 -16.91
N SER A 126 -16.57 2.42 -16.23
CA SER A 126 -15.80 1.24 -16.63
C SER A 126 -15.90 0.18 -15.55
N PRO A 127 -17.03 -0.56 -15.51
CA PRO A 127 -17.28 -1.51 -14.44
C PRO A 127 -16.34 -2.72 -14.52
N LEU A 128 -15.91 -3.19 -13.35
CA LEU A 128 -15.25 -4.47 -13.18
C LEU A 128 -16.30 -5.59 -13.11
N LYS A 129 -15.86 -6.83 -13.32
CA LYS A 129 -16.73 -7.99 -13.11
C LYS A 129 -17.19 -8.04 -11.64
N PRO A 130 -18.40 -8.53 -11.33
CA PRO A 130 -18.96 -8.51 -9.98
C PRO A 130 -18.20 -9.30 -8.90
N ASN A 131 -17.12 -10.00 -9.23
CA ASN A 131 -16.28 -10.74 -8.30
C ASN A 131 -14.81 -10.27 -8.35
N ILE A 132 -14.54 -9.15 -9.01
CA ILE A 132 -13.19 -8.59 -9.11
C ILE A 132 -13.12 -7.33 -8.25
N VAL A 133 -12.13 -7.32 -7.36
CA VAL A 133 -11.73 -6.14 -6.60
C VAL A 133 -10.34 -5.72 -7.07
N ASN A 134 -10.17 -4.42 -7.25
CA ASN A 134 -8.89 -3.81 -7.59
C ASN A 134 -8.57 -2.72 -6.57
N ILE A 135 -7.42 -2.79 -5.91
CA ILE A 135 -6.92 -1.74 -5.03
C ILE A 135 -5.76 -1.05 -5.72
N SER A 136 -5.93 0.23 -6.05
CA SER A 136 -4.93 1.04 -6.74
C SER A 136 -4.24 1.99 -5.77
N PHE A 137 -2.91 2.01 -5.81
CA PHE A 137 -2.04 2.95 -5.08
C PHE A 137 -1.44 4.00 -6.04
N GLY A 138 -2.08 4.22 -7.19
CA GLY A 138 -1.62 5.13 -8.25
C GLY A 138 -0.55 4.52 -9.16
N LYS A 139 0.61 4.14 -8.61
CA LYS A 139 1.73 3.56 -9.40
C LYS A 139 1.58 2.07 -9.70
N PHE A 140 0.85 1.36 -8.86
CA PHE A 140 0.58 -0.05 -9.00
C PHE A 140 -0.81 -0.37 -8.47
N TYR A 141 -1.29 -1.57 -8.78
CA TYR A 141 -2.55 -2.06 -8.30
C TYR A 141 -2.46 -3.53 -7.91
N ILE A 142 -3.34 -3.94 -7.00
CA ILE A 142 -3.56 -5.32 -6.59
C ILE A 142 -4.95 -5.70 -7.05
N THR A 143 -5.06 -6.76 -7.85
CA THR A 143 -6.34 -7.28 -8.32
C THR A 143 -6.56 -8.67 -7.74
N LYS A 144 -7.74 -8.90 -7.18
CA LYS A 144 -8.14 -10.21 -6.67
C LYS A 144 -9.52 -10.59 -7.21
N ASN A 145 -9.65 -11.85 -7.59
CA ASN A 145 -10.95 -12.48 -7.81
C ASN A 145 -11.39 -13.06 -6.48
N ILE A 146 -12.45 -12.50 -5.91
CA ILE A 146 -12.97 -12.90 -4.60
C ILE A 146 -14.10 -13.92 -4.76
N SER A 147 -14.36 -14.69 -3.71
CA SER A 147 -15.31 -15.81 -3.79
C SER A 147 -16.80 -15.39 -3.75
N VAL A 148 -17.09 -14.09 -3.62
CA VAL A 148 -18.45 -13.55 -3.53
C VAL A 148 -18.73 -12.49 -4.60
N ILE A 149 -20.02 -12.36 -4.93
CA ILE A 149 -20.52 -11.31 -5.82
C ILE A 149 -20.68 -10.02 -5.01
N ILE A 150 -20.10 -8.93 -5.49
CA ILE A 150 -20.15 -7.57 -4.94
C ILE A 150 -20.80 -6.61 -5.94
N GLY A 151 -21.52 -5.62 -5.42
CA GLY A 151 -22.29 -4.63 -6.19
C GLY A 151 -22.27 -3.25 -5.59
#